data_AF-A0A8T4FM52-F1
#
_entry.id   AF-A0A8T4FM52-F1
#
_cell.length_a   1.000
_cell.length_b   1.000
_cell.length_c   1.000
_cell.angle_alpha   90.00
_cell.angle_beta   90.00
_cell.angle_gamma   90.00
#
_symmetry.space_group_name_H-M   'P 1'
#
loop_
_entity.id
_entity.type
_entity.pdbx_description
1 polymer ?
#
loop_
_entity_poly.entity_id
_entity_poly.type
_entity_poly.pdbx_seq_one_letter_code
_entity_poly.pdbx_strand_id
1 'polypeptide(L)'
;MKDIIVRADALEDPDARKEYVTEGLESGFSSFILREGDESFESLGRMGAIYTRGGAFVDGSIEAVDIDDPEGQERAMSLAGKRKAVVVRTTDWTVIPLENMIAKFGGSGTSVYACASDPAEARLFLTTME
;
A
#
# COMPACT_ATOMS: atom_id res chain seq x y z
N MET A 1 7.59 4.90 -12.28
CA MET A 1 8.08 3.52 -12.01
C MET A 1 7.01 2.86 -11.16
N LYS A 2 6.62 1.61 -11.44
CA LYS A 2 5.64 0.91 -10.61
C LYS A 2 6.37 0.43 -9.36
N ASP A 3 6.00 0.94 -8.20
CA ASP A 3 6.60 0.54 -6.93
C ASP A 3 5.73 -0.54 -6.29
N ILE A 4 6.30 -1.72 -6.05
CA ILE A 4 5.67 -2.76 -5.23
C ILE A 4 6.15 -2.57 -3.80
N ILE A 5 5.19 -2.43 -2.87
CA ILE A 5 5.46 -2.25 -1.45
C ILE A 5 4.93 -3.47 -0.71
N VAL A 6 5.81 -4.15 0.03
CA VAL A 6 5.47 -5.35 0.79
C VAL A 6 4.88 -4.96 2.13
N ARG A 7 3.67 -5.43 2.45
CA ARG A 7 2.99 -5.16 3.73
C ARG A 7 3.33 -6.19 4.79
N ALA A 8 4.43 -5.96 5.52
CA ALA A 8 4.78 -6.78 6.68
C ALA A 8 3.94 -6.40 7.90
N ASP A 9 3.45 -5.16 7.99
CA ASP A 9 2.69 -4.64 9.12
C ASP A 9 1.36 -5.37 9.41
N ALA A 10 0.87 -6.19 8.48
CA ALA A 10 -0.28 -7.06 8.68
C ALA A 10 0.01 -8.26 9.60
N LEU A 11 1.28 -8.67 9.75
CA LEU A 11 1.65 -9.77 10.63
C LEU A 11 1.78 -9.28 12.07
N GLU A 12 1.13 -9.98 13.01
CA GLU A 12 1.13 -9.59 14.43
C GLU A 12 2.47 -9.85 15.12
N ASP A 13 3.11 -10.98 14.80
CA ASP A 13 4.34 -11.41 15.45
C ASP A 13 5.57 -10.66 14.89
N PRO A 14 6.41 -10.01 15.74
CA PRO A 14 7.59 -9.28 15.29
C PRO A 14 8.65 -10.16 14.61
N ASP A 15 8.84 -11.39 15.08
CA ASP A 15 9.84 -12.29 14.48
C ASP A 15 9.38 -12.73 13.08
N ALA A 16 8.09 -13.07 12.92
CA ALA A 16 7.50 -13.34 11.61
C ALA A 16 7.58 -12.13 10.66
N ARG A 17 7.38 -10.89 11.16
CA ARG A 17 7.60 -9.68 10.34
C ARG A 17 9.04 -9.56 9.87
N LYS A 18 9.99 -9.79 10.75
CA LYS A 18 11.42 -9.72 10.43
C LYS A 18 11.80 -10.74 9.36
N GLU A 19 11.33 -11.98 9.51
CA GLU A 19 11.52 -13.05 8.53
C GLU A 19 10.93 -12.65 7.18
N TYR A 20 9.69 -12.17 7.16
CA TYR A 20 9.00 -11.75 5.93
C TYR A 20 9.70 -10.59 5.20
N VAL A 21 10.22 -9.59 5.95
CA VAL A 21 11.04 -8.51 5.38
C VAL A 21 12.34 -9.06 4.79
N THR A 22 12.98 -10.01 5.47
CA THR A 22 14.23 -10.63 5.02
C THR A 22 14.01 -11.38 3.70
N GLU A 23 12.98 -12.23 3.63
CA GLU A 23 12.61 -12.93 2.40
C GLU A 23 12.27 -11.97 1.25
N GLY A 24 11.58 -10.87 1.57
CA GLY A 24 11.26 -9.81 0.61
C GLY A 24 12.52 -9.18 0.01
N LEU A 25 13.51 -8.84 0.85
CA LEU A 25 14.80 -8.31 0.40
C LEU A 25 15.55 -9.31 -0.49
N GLU A 26 15.60 -10.57 -0.08
CA GLU A 26 16.27 -11.65 -0.85
C GLU A 26 15.59 -11.88 -2.21
N SER A 27 14.28 -11.63 -2.28
CA SER A 27 13.49 -11.70 -3.52
C SER A 27 13.59 -10.43 -4.38
N GLY A 28 14.34 -9.41 -3.94
CA GLY A 28 14.59 -8.16 -4.66
C GLY A 28 13.60 -7.03 -4.39
N PHE A 29 12.68 -7.20 -3.44
CA PHE A 29 11.85 -6.09 -2.96
C PHE A 29 12.68 -5.13 -2.10
N SER A 30 12.37 -3.85 -2.17
CA SER A 30 13.14 -2.81 -1.46
C SER A 30 12.27 -1.75 -0.80
N SER A 31 10.95 -1.95 -0.74
CA SER A 31 10.00 -1.04 -0.10
C SER A 31 9.01 -1.83 0.74
N PHE A 32 8.83 -1.43 2.00
CA PHE A 32 8.03 -2.15 2.98
C PHE A 32 7.13 -1.21 3.76
N ILE A 33 5.94 -1.70 4.14
CA ILE A 33 5.13 -1.12 5.21
C ILE A 33 5.37 -1.95 6.47
N LEU A 34 5.88 -1.29 7.52
CA LEU A 34 6.27 -1.87 8.81
C LEU A 34 5.44 -1.28 9.95
N ARG A 35 5.48 -1.89 11.13
CA ARG A 35 4.89 -1.28 12.33
C ARG A 35 5.89 -0.35 12.99
N GLU A 36 5.41 0.70 13.64
CA GLU A 36 6.21 1.47 14.56
C GLU A 36 6.80 0.55 15.65
N GLY A 37 8.11 0.68 15.92
CA GLY A 37 8.88 -0.26 16.74
C GLY A 37 9.72 -1.27 15.95
N ASP A 38 9.49 -1.42 14.63
CA ASP A 38 10.26 -2.30 13.75
C ASP A 38 11.47 -1.59 13.10
N GLU A 39 11.88 -0.42 13.58
CA GLU A 39 12.93 0.40 12.93
C GLU A 39 14.27 -0.34 12.81
N SER A 40 14.52 -1.31 13.69
CA SER A 40 15.70 -2.18 13.62
C SER A 40 15.78 -3.01 12.32
N PHE A 41 14.67 -3.22 11.61
CA PHE A 41 14.66 -4.01 10.38
C PHE A 41 15.38 -3.28 9.23
N GLU A 42 15.51 -1.96 9.28
CA GLU A 42 16.31 -1.20 8.31
C GLU A 42 17.78 -1.64 8.28
N SER A 43 18.29 -2.28 9.34
CA SER A 43 19.65 -2.83 9.34
C SER A 43 19.79 -4.13 8.53
N LEU A 44 18.70 -4.76 8.12
CA LEU A 44 18.71 -6.00 7.34
C LEU A 44 19.17 -5.78 5.90
N GLY A 45 19.00 -4.56 5.37
CA GLY A 45 19.39 -4.22 4.02
C GLY A 45 18.92 -2.85 3.59
N ARG A 46 19.28 -2.45 2.37
CA ARG A 46 18.83 -1.16 1.80
C ARG A 46 17.36 -1.26 1.43
N MET A 47 16.52 -0.55 2.17
CA MET A 47 15.08 -0.48 1.92
C MET A 47 14.51 0.92 2.15
N GLY A 48 13.31 1.17 1.63
CA GLY A 48 12.41 2.21 2.11
C GLY A 48 11.38 1.61 3.05
N ALA A 49 11.11 2.28 4.17
CA ALA A 49 10.11 1.88 5.15
C ALA A 49 9.04 2.95 5.30
N ILE A 50 7.78 2.52 5.33
CA ILE A 50 6.61 3.32 5.71
C ILE A 50 6.04 2.70 6.98
N TYR A 51 5.81 3.50 8.02
CA TYR A 51 5.41 2.98 9.32
C TYR A 51 3.90 3.13 9.57
N THR A 52 3.31 2.12 10.22
CA THR A 52 1.93 2.14 10.74
C THR A 52 1.90 1.97 12.26
N ARG A 53 0.90 2.56 12.91
CA ARG A 53 0.60 2.41 14.34
C ARG A 53 -0.87 2.10 14.50
N GLY A 54 -1.19 0.91 15.03
CA GLY A 54 -2.59 0.49 15.20
C GLY A 54 -3.38 0.43 13.89
N GLY A 55 -2.72 0.09 12.78
CA GLY A 55 -3.32 0.03 11.44
C GLY A 55 -3.39 1.36 10.67
N ALA A 56 -3.07 2.49 11.31
CA ALA A 56 -3.00 3.79 10.64
C ALA A 56 -1.56 4.17 10.26
N PHE A 57 -1.36 4.83 9.13
CA PHE A 57 -0.04 5.36 8.76
C PHE A 57 0.42 6.44 9.75
N VAL A 58 1.69 6.35 10.18
CA VAL A 58 2.31 7.36 11.05
C VAL A 58 2.53 8.67 10.30
N ASP A 59 2.90 8.59 9.01
CA ASP A 59 2.94 9.74 8.11
C ASP A 59 1.51 10.16 7.74
N GLY A 60 1.01 11.24 8.35
CA GLY A 60 -0.33 11.78 8.09
C GLY A 60 -0.56 12.31 6.67
N SER A 61 0.46 12.32 5.81
CA SER A 61 0.31 12.58 4.38
C SER A 61 -0.08 11.33 3.58
N ILE A 62 -0.09 10.15 4.21
CA ILE A 62 -0.53 8.88 3.66
C ILE A 62 -1.84 8.47 4.35
N GLU A 63 -2.85 8.08 3.56
CA GLU A 63 -4.14 7.64 4.11
C GLU A 63 -4.57 6.29 3.52
N ALA A 64 -4.97 5.36 4.38
CA ALA A 64 -5.60 4.10 3.98
C ALA A 64 -7.11 4.29 3.87
N VAL A 65 -7.72 3.78 2.81
CA VAL A 65 -9.17 3.80 2.60
C VAL A 65 -9.64 2.42 2.18
N ASP A 66 -10.60 1.88 2.94
CA ASP A 66 -11.35 0.68 2.58
C ASP A 66 -12.52 1.12 1.67
N ILE A 67 -12.62 0.50 0.50
CA ILE A 67 -13.60 0.80 -0.54
C ILE A 67 -14.55 -0.38 -0.66
N ASP A 68 -15.45 -0.49 0.31
CA ASP A 68 -16.46 -1.56 0.36
C ASP A 68 -17.84 -1.07 -0.15
N ASP A 69 -17.98 0.23 -0.35
CA ASP A 69 -19.21 0.89 -0.81
C ASP A 69 -18.91 2.19 -1.62
N PRO A 70 -19.93 2.82 -2.23
CA PRO A 70 -19.75 4.08 -2.95
C PRO A 70 -19.24 5.25 -2.10
N GLU A 71 -19.52 5.29 -0.80
CA GLU A 71 -19.05 6.37 0.09
C GLU A 71 -17.54 6.25 0.33
N GLY A 72 -17.03 5.04 0.54
CA GLY A 72 -15.60 4.74 0.60
C GLY A 72 -14.90 5.14 -0.71
N GLN A 73 -15.55 4.92 -1.85
CA GLN A 73 -15.03 5.32 -3.14
C GLN A 73 -14.92 6.84 -3.28
N GLU A 74 -15.99 7.56 -2.94
CA GLU A 74 -16.01 9.02 -2.95
C GLU A 74 -14.96 9.59 -2.00
N ARG A 75 -14.84 9.02 -0.81
CA ARG A 75 -13.79 9.38 0.16
C ARG A 75 -12.41 9.22 -0.45
N ALA A 76 -12.08 8.07 -1.02
CA ALA A 76 -10.78 7.83 -1.65
C ALA A 76 -10.49 8.86 -2.76
N MET A 77 -11.46 9.08 -3.66
CA MET A 77 -11.33 10.05 -4.76
C MET A 77 -11.18 11.49 -4.28
N SER A 78 -11.77 11.84 -3.13
CA SER A 78 -11.68 13.19 -2.56
C SER A 78 -10.29 13.57 -2.06
N LEU A 79 -9.41 12.58 -1.84
CA LEU A 79 -8.04 12.75 -1.34
C LEU A 79 -7.02 13.07 -2.44
N ALA A 80 -7.39 12.90 -3.71
CA ALA A 80 -6.55 13.27 -4.84
C ALA A 80 -6.17 14.76 -4.78
N GLY A 81 -4.86 15.04 -4.84
CA GLY A 81 -4.27 16.38 -4.69
C GLY A 81 -4.20 16.91 -3.26
N LYS A 82 -4.69 16.16 -2.26
CA LYS A 82 -4.68 16.55 -0.83
C LYS A 82 -3.69 15.74 0.01
N ARG A 83 -3.38 14.52 -0.43
CA ARG A 83 -2.46 13.58 0.23
C ARG A 83 -1.24 13.35 -0.64
N LYS A 84 -0.13 12.92 -0.02
CA LYS A 84 1.04 12.44 -0.75
C LYS A 84 0.75 11.08 -1.38
N ALA A 85 0.11 10.19 -0.62
CA ALA A 85 -0.30 8.88 -1.08
C ALA A 85 -1.64 8.43 -0.48
N VAL A 86 -2.38 7.63 -1.24
CA VAL A 86 -3.60 6.95 -0.79
C VAL A 86 -3.43 5.46 -1.04
N VAL A 87 -3.61 4.66 0.00
CA VAL A 87 -3.60 3.19 -0.07
C VAL A 87 -5.03 2.72 -0.04
N VAL A 88 -5.48 2.11 -1.14
CA VAL A 88 -6.85 1.64 -1.28
C VAL A 88 -6.91 0.13 -1.09
N ARG A 89 -7.90 -0.32 -0.32
CA ARG A 89 -8.21 -1.72 -0.09
C ARG A 89 -9.66 -1.94 -0.47
N THR A 90 -9.97 -3.09 -1.03
CA THR A 90 -11.34 -3.54 -1.23
C THR A 90 -11.34 -5.05 -1.23
N THR A 91 -12.46 -5.64 -0.81
CA THR A 91 -12.68 -7.08 -0.94
C THR A 91 -13.25 -7.48 -2.29
N ASP A 92 -13.70 -6.51 -3.11
CA ASP A 92 -14.29 -6.78 -4.42
C ASP A 92 -14.06 -5.63 -5.42
N TRP A 93 -13.03 -5.79 -6.25
CA TRP A 93 -12.69 -4.86 -7.33
C TRP A 93 -13.70 -4.84 -8.49
N THR A 94 -14.66 -5.78 -8.55
CA THR A 94 -15.70 -5.75 -9.58
C THR A 94 -16.70 -4.61 -9.37
N VAL A 95 -16.78 -4.09 -8.13
CA VAL A 95 -17.66 -2.99 -7.76
C VAL A 95 -17.03 -1.62 -8.04
N ILE A 96 -15.70 -1.49 -7.93
CA ILE A 96 -14.94 -0.24 -8.15
C ILE A 96 -13.84 -0.43 -9.21
N PRO A 97 -14.02 0.09 -10.43
CA PRO A 97 -12.98 -0.01 -11.45
C PRO A 97 -11.71 0.76 -11.07
N LEU A 98 -10.56 0.07 -11.05
CA LEU A 98 -9.25 0.66 -10.78
C LEU A 98 -8.92 1.80 -11.76
N GLU A 99 -9.43 1.72 -12.99
CA GLU A 99 -9.31 2.76 -14.04
C GLU A 99 -9.84 4.12 -13.59
N ASN A 100 -10.96 4.15 -12.87
CA ASN A 100 -11.54 5.40 -12.35
C ASN A 100 -10.60 6.06 -11.34
N MET A 101 -9.92 5.26 -10.53
CA MET A 101 -8.92 5.75 -9.59
C MET A 101 -7.70 6.28 -10.33
N ILE A 102 -7.14 5.51 -11.28
CA ILE A 102 -5.99 5.95 -12.07
C ILE A 102 -6.27 7.30 -12.73
N ALA A 103 -7.42 7.45 -13.38
CA ALA A 103 -7.81 8.70 -14.02
C ALA A 103 -7.95 9.87 -13.04
N LYS A 104 -8.55 9.63 -11.87
CA LYS A 104 -8.76 10.67 -10.85
C LYS A 104 -7.46 11.14 -10.20
N PHE A 105 -6.55 10.21 -9.93
CA PHE A 105 -5.26 10.48 -9.28
C PHE A 105 -4.19 10.96 -10.28
N GLY A 106 -4.33 10.64 -11.56
CA GLY A 106 -3.46 11.10 -12.64
C GLY A 106 -3.28 12.62 -12.64
N GLY A 107 -2.04 13.09 -12.56
CA GLY A 107 -1.71 14.52 -12.55
C GLY A 107 -2.07 15.26 -11.26
N SER A 108 -2.67 14.59 -10.26
CA SER A 108 -3.06 15.24 -8.99
C SER A 108 -1.87 15.50 -8.05
N GLY A 109 -0.73 14.84 -8.27
CA GLY A 109 0.41 14.84 -7.35
C GLY A 109 0.28 13.85 -6.19
N THR A 110 -0.84 13.12 -6.10
CA THR A 110 -1.05 12.05 -5.12
C THR A 110 -0.81 10.68 -5.77
N SER A 111 0.05 9.86 -5.16
CA SER A 111 0.22 8.46 -5.56
C SER A 111 -0.95 7.61 -5.04
N VAL A 112 -1.46 6.69 -5.86
CA VAL A 112 -2.47 5.70 -5.45
C VAL A 112 -1.85 4.31 -5.46
N TYR A 113 -2.02 3.56 -4.38
CA TYR A 113 -1.56 2.18 -4.23
C TYR A 113 -2.76 1.27 -3.98
N ALA A 114 -2.92 0.22 -4.80
CA ALA A 114 -3.93 -0.81 -4.59
C ALA A 114 -3.35 -1.98 -3.80
N CYS A 115 -3.99 -2.35 -2.69
CA CYS A 115 -3.63 -3.57 -1.98
C CYS A 115 -4.15 -4.80 -2.72
N ALA A 116 -3.26 -5.75 -2.97
CA ALA A 116 -3.57 -7.09 -3.45
C ALA A 116 -3.44 -8.10 -2.31
N SER A 117 -4.34 -9.07 -2.26
CA SER A 117 -4.32 -10.15 -1.27
C SER A 117 -3.58 -11.39 -1.78
N ASP A 118 -3.43 -11.51 -3.10
CA ASP A 118 -2.76 -12.63 -3.74
C ASP A 118 -1.98 -12.21 -5.01
N PRO A 119 -1.10 -13.08 -5.53
CA PRO A 119 -0.31 -12.77 -6.73
C PRO A 119 -1.12 -12.57 -8.01
N ALA A 120 -2.32 -13.16 -8.14
CA ALA A 120 -3.16 -12.99 -9.32
C ALA A 120 -3.78 -11.57 -9.32
N GLU A 121 -4.27 -11.10 -8.17
CA GLU A 121 -4.71 -9.71 -7.99
C GLU A 121 -3.57 -8.72 -8.24
N ALA A 122 -2.38 -8.96 -7.67
CA ALA A 122 -1.23 -8.08 -7.86
C ALA A 122 -0.86 -7.95 -9.35
N ARG A 123 -0.89 -9.05 -10.10
CA ARG A 123 -0.67 -9.04 -11.55
C ARG A 123 -1.75 -8.25 -12.28
N LEU A 124 -3.02 -8.47 -11.95
CA LEU A 124 -4.13 -7.74 -12.54
C LEU A 124 -3.95 -6.23 -12.35
N PHE A 125 -3.68 -5.76 -11.13
CA PHE A 125 -3.50 -4.32 -10.87
C PHE A 125 -2.29 -3.76 -11.59
N LEU A 126 -1.17 -4.49 -11.61
CA LEU A 126 0.03 -4.06 -12.33
C LEU A 126 -0.21 -3.92 -13.83
N THR A 127 -1.05 -4.78 -14.44
CA THR A 127 -1.41 -4.67 -15.86
C THR A 127 -2.41 -3.54 -16.11
N THR A 128 -3.39 -3.33 -15.23
CA THR A 128 -4.38 -2.25 -15.39
C THR A 128 -3.79 -0.85 -15.15
N MET A 129 -2.79 -0.73 -14.27
CA MET A 129 -2.09 0.53 -13.97
C MET A 129 -0.94 0.86 -14.95
N GLU A 130 -0.96 0.30 -16.17
CA GLU A 130 -0.07 0.69 -17.28
C GLU A 130 -0.50 1.99 -17.96
#